data_AF-E2C0D5-F1
#
_entry.id   AF-E2C0D5-F1
#
_cell.length_a   1.000
_cell.length_b   1.000
_cell.length_c   1.000
_cell.angle_alpha   90.00
_cell.angle_beta   90.00
_cell.angle_gamma   90.00
#
_symmetry.space_group_name_H-M   'P 1'
#
loop_
_entity.id
_entity.type
_entity.pdbx_description
1 polymer ?
#
loop_
_entity_poly.entity_id
_entity_poly.type
_entity_poly.pdbx_seq_one_letter_code
_entity_poly.pdbx_strand_id
1 'polypeptide(L)' 'LRTALIFCYPLKKTAAESYRMLVEAYGESSMQLGKSQCFEWFNKFKRGDFDVRNEERGRPPKKFEDSKLQALLDED' A
#
# COMPACT_ATOMS: atom_id res chain seq x y z
N LEU A 1 -5.21 -2.36 7.55
CA LEU A 1 -5.90 -1.04 7.52
C LEU A 1 -6.52 -0.69 6.15
N ARG A 2 -5.81 -0.85 5.02
CA ARG A 2 -6.38 -0.59 3.66
C ARG A 2 -7.66 -1.37 3.38
N THR A 3 -7.69 -2.66 3.72
CA THR A 3 -8.89 -3.51 3.62
C THR A 3 -10.06 -2.99 4.44
N ALA A 4 -9.80 -2.38 5.60
CA ALA A 4 -10.86 -1.81 6.42
C ALA A 4 -11.44 -0.52 5.79
N LEU A 5 -10.64 0.25 5.03
CA LEU A 5 -11.16 1.37 4.24
C LEU A 5 -12.08 0.89 3.10
N ILE A 6 -11.76 -0.25 2.47
CA ILE A 6 -12.65 -0.88 1.49
C ILE A 6 -13.96 -1.28 2.15
N PHE A 7 -13.97 -1.77 3.39
CA PHE A 7 -15.20 -2.07 4.09
C PHE A 7 -16.04 -0.80 4.38
N CYS A 8 -15.39 0.31 4.73
CA CYS A 8 -16.09 1.57 5.02
C CYS A 8 -16.70 2.25 3.78
N TYR A 9 -16.14 2.03 2.58
CA TYR A 9 -16.57 2.70 1.35
C TYR A 9 -18.00 2.31 0.90
N PRO A 10 -18.38 1.02 0.79
CA PRO A 10 -19.76 0.59 0.52
C PRO A 10 -20.77 1.03 1.59
N LEU A 11 -20.31 1.22 2.84
CA LEU A 11 -21.14 1.74 3.94
C LEU A 11 -21.46 3.24 3.80
N LYS A 12 -21.12 3.85 2.65
CA LYS A 12 -21.31 5.28 2.34
C LYS A 12 -20.66 6.21 3.37
N LYS A 13 -19.66 5.72 4.11
CA LYS A 13 -18.88 6.54 5.03
C LYS A 13 -17.94 7.43 4.24
N THR A 14 -17.71 8.64 4.72
CA THR A 14 -16.69 9.54 4.17
C THR A 14 -15.28 9.08 4.57
N ALA A 15 -14.26 9.56 3.86
CA ALA A 15 -12.86 9.28 4.21
C ALA A 15 -12.52 9.73 5.65
N ALA A 16 -13.08 10.86 6.08
CA ALA A 16 -12.88 11.41 7.42
C ALA A 16 -13.57 10.55 8.51
N GLU A 17 -14.80 10.10 8.27
CA GLU A 17 -15.48 9.18 9.19
C GLU A 17 -14.77 7.84 9.28
N SER A 18 -14.36 7.29 8.14
CA SER A 18 -13.62 6.04 8.07
C SER A 18 -12.28 6.15 8.80
N TYR A 19 -11.57 7.27 8.63
CA TYR A 19 -10.35 7.56 9.39
C TYR A 19 -10.62 7.56 10.90
N ARG A 20 -11.64 8.29 11.38
CA ARG A 20 -11.99 8.33 12.81
C ARG A 20 -12.35 6.95 13.35
N MET A 21 -13.18 6.18 12.64
CA MET A 21 -13.55 4.81 13.04
C MET A 21 -12.32 3.90 13.15
N LEU A 22 -11.34 4.05 12.25
CA LEU A 22 -10.12 3.27 12.29
C LEU A 22 -9.18 3.69 13.43
N VAL A 23 -9.07 4.99 13.72
CA VAL A 23 -8.32 5.47 14.90
C VAL A 23 -8.95 4.93 16.18
N GLU A 24 -10.28 4.96 16.27
CA GLU A 24 -11.02 4.48 17.45
C GLU A 24 -10.87 2.96 17.65
N ALA A 25 -10.95 2.17 16.56
CA ALA A 25 -10.87 0.72 16.63
C ALA A 25 -9.45 0.18 16.88
N TYR A 26 -8.42 0.83 16.33
CA TYR A 26 -7.04 0.31 16.37
C TYR A 26 -6.09 1.15 17.25
N GLY A 27 -6.50 2.36 17.65
CA GLY A 27 -5.65 3.34 18.31
C GLY A 27 -4.79 4.15 17.33
N GLU A 28 -4.50 5.40 17.67
CA GLU A 28 -3.72 6.32 16.82
C GLU A 28 -2.31 5.78 16.53
N SER A 29 -1.64 5.21 17.53
CA SER A 29 -0.29 4.64 17.40
C SER A 29 -0.22 3.39 16.50
N SER A 30 -1.33 2.67 16.32
CA SER A 30 -1.40 1.50 15.44
C SER A 30 -1.79 1.87 14.02
N MET A 31 -2.20 3.13 13.79
CA MET A 31 -2.70 3.59 12.52
C MET A 31 -1.56 3.93 11.56
N GLN A 32 -1.11 2.94 10.78
CA GLN A 32 -0.09 3.12 9.74
C GLN A 32 -0.55 4.02 8.57
N LEU A 33 -1.83 4.35 8.48
CA LEU A 33 -2.39 5.22 7.44
C LEU A 33 -2.65 6.62 8.01
N GLY A 34 -1.92 7.62 7.52
CA GLY A 34 -2.23 9.02 7.80
C GLY A 34 -3.54 9.48 7.15
N LYS A 35 -4.03 10.66 7.56
CA LYS A 35 -5.24 11.29 7.01
C LYS A 35 -5.18 11.47 5.49
N SER A 36 -4.04 11.89 4.95
CA SER A 36 -3.83 12.07 3.50
C SER A 36 -3.96 10.76 2.74
N GLN A 37 -3.28 9.69 3.21
CA GLN A 37 -3.37 8.36 2.59
C GLN A 37 -4.81 7.84 2.57
N CYS A 38 -5.58 8.10 3.63
CA CYS A 38 -7.01 7.73 3.68
C CYS A 38 -7.80 8.38 2.53
N PHE A 39 -7.54 9.66 2.25
CA PHE A 39 -8.19 10.38 1.15
C PHE A 39 -7.75 9.87 -0.23
N GLU A 40 -6.47 9.56 -0.41
CA GLU A 40 -5.95 8.95 -1.65
C GLU A 40 -6.62 7.62 -1.96
N TRP A 41 -6.75 6.74 -0.95
CA TRP A 41 -7.45 5.46 -1.08
C TRP A 41 -8.92 5.67 -1.48
N PHE A 42 -9.61 6.62 -0.86
CA PHE A 42 -10.98 6.96 -1.23
C PHE A 42 -11.09 7.50 -2.67
N ASN A 43 -10.10 8.23 -3.15
CA ASN A 43 -10.05 8.66 -4.55
C ASN A 43 -9.82 7.49 -5.52
N LYS A 44 -9.01 6.48 -5.13
CA LYS A 44 -8.89 5.22 -5.89
C LYS A 44 -10.23 4.47 -5.95
N PHE A 45 -10.92 4.33 -4.82
CA PHE A 45 -12.22 3.65 -4.76
C PHE A 45 -13.29 4.36 -5.62
N LYS A 46 -13.28 5.70 -5.66
CA LYS A 46 -14.15 6.47 -6.55
C LYS A 46 -13.88 6.22 -8.04
N ARG A 47 -12.64 5.87 -8.40
CA ARG A 47 -12.25 5.48 -9.76
C ARG A 47 -12.54 4.01 -10.07
N GLY A 48 -13.07 3.25 -9.10
CA GLY A 48 -13.34 1.82 -9.22
C GLY A 48 -12.11 0.92 -9.02
N ASP A 49 -10.98 1.49 -8.59
CA ASP A 49 -9.78 0.72 -8.22
C ASP A 49 -9.87 0.30 -6.75
N PHE A 50 -10.10 -0.98 -6.51
CA PHE A 50 -10.19 -1.59 -5.18
C PHE A 50 -8.99 -2.48 -4.86
N ASP A 51 -7.89 -2.42 -5.63
CA ASP A 51 -6.70 -3.22 -5.33
C ASP A 51 -5.95 -2.61 -4.13
N VAL A 52 -5.91 -3.35 -3.02
CA VAL A 52 -5.22 -2.95 -1.78
C VAL A 52 -3.74 -3.36 -1.74
N ARG A 53 -3.28 -4.12 -2.73
CA ARG A 53 -1.89 -4.55 -2.81
C ARG A 53 -1.01 -3.33 -3.08
N ASN A 54 0.22 -3.38 -2.57
CA ASN A 54 1.19 -2.35 -2.90
C ASN A 54 1.60 -2.53 -4.36
N GLU A 55 1.60 -1.45 -5.13
CA GLU A 55 2.13 -1.45 -6.49
C GLU A 55 3.61 -1.87 -6.46
N GLU A 56 4.06 -2.53 -7.53
CA GLU A 56 5.47 -2.93 -7.63
C GLU A 56 6.34 -1.69 -7.48
N ARG A 57 7.22 -1.71 -6.48
CA ARG A 57 8.17 -0.61 -6.28
C ARG A 57 9.31 -0.82 -7.26
N GLY A 58 9.68 0.22 -7.99
CA GLY A 58 10.88 0.19 -8.83
C GLY A 58 12.08 -0.32 -8.02
N ARG A 59 12.76 -1.34 -8.54
CA ARG A 59 14.01 -1.82 -7.97
C ARG A 59 15.14 -0.92 -8.45
N PRO A 60 16.15 -0.59 -7.61
CA PRO A 60 17.36 0.03 -8.10
C PRO A 60 17.95 -0.78 -9.27
N PRO A 61 18.49 -0.12 -10.31
CA PRO A 61 19.05 -0.82 -11.45
C PRO A 61 20.15 -1.78 -11.00
N LYS A 62 20.19 -2.97 -11.61
CA LYS A 62 21.27 -3.93 -11.36
C LYS A 62 22.60 -3.31 -11.80
N LYS A 63 23.62 -3.41 -10.94
CA LYS A 63 24.98 -2.93 -11.26
C LYS A 63 25.77 -3.96 -12.09
N PHE A 64 25.39 -5.22 -12.02
CA PHE A 64 26.00 -6.32 -12.75
C PHE A 64 24.94 -7.39 -13.05
N GLU A 65 25.16 -8.14 -14.12
CA GLU A 65 24.29 -9.26 -14.51
C GLU A 65 24.68 -10.53 -13.76
N ASP A 66 23.69 -11.33 -13.41
CA ASP A 66 23.87 -12.56 -12.63
C ASP A 66 24.73 -13.57 -13.42
N SER A 67 24.68 -13.54 -14.76
CA SER A 67 25.53 -14.34 -15.65
C SER A 67 27.02 -14.00 -15.57
N LYS A 68 27.36 -12.71 -15.36
CA LYS A 68 28.76 -12.30 -15.14
C LYS A 68 29.29 -12.81 -13.80
N LEU A 69 28.41 -12.88 -12.80
CA LEU A 69 28.77 -13.43 -11.49
C LEU A 69 28.98 -14.95 -11.58
N GLN A 70 28.11 -15.65 -12.33
CA GLN A 70 28.24 -17.09 -12.54
C GLN A 70 29.54 -17.46 -13.24
N ALA A 71 29.92 -16.71 -14.29
CA ALA A 71 31.17 -16.94 -15.01
C ALA A 71 32.43 -16.84 -14.12
N LEU A 72 32.42 -15.97 -13.09
CA LEU A 72 33.53 -15.86 -12.13
C LEU A 72 33.59 -17.02 -11.13
N LEU A 73 32.46 -17.66 -10.83
CA LEU A 73 32.40 -18.81 -9.92
C LEU A 73 32.81 -20.12 -10.59
N ASP A 74 32.59 -20.21 -11.90
CA ASP A 74 32.91 -21.40 -12.70
C ASP A 74 34.39 -21.42 -13.16
N GLU A 75 35.21 -20.44 -12.76
CA GLU A 75 36.60 -20.24 -13.19
C GLU A 75 37.66 -20.89 -12.27
N ASP A 76 37.29 -21.93 -11.49
CA ASP A 76 38.18 -22.75 -10.62
C ASP A 76 38.43 -24.16 -11.21
#